data_AF-A0A925MX93-F1
#
_entry.id   AF-A0A925MX93-F1
#
_cell.length_a   1.000
_cell.length_b   1.000
_cell.length_c   1.000
_cell.angle_alpha   90.00
_cell.angle_beta   90.00
_cell.angle_gamma   90.00
#
_symmetry.space_group_name_H-M   'P 1'
#
loop_
_entity.id
_entity.type
_entity.pdbx_description
1 polymer ?
#
loop_
_entity_poly.entity_id
_entity_poly.type
_entity_poly.pdbx_seq_one_letter_code
_entity_poly.pdbx_strand_id
1 'polypeptide(L)'
;MTGQRGFTLAELLVALFVFAIISVAGVALLAFSVDAQAGSQRALAASDDLRRMNAALTNDLSQAVARVSRDEAGAAQAAFQGGSGADSDLLLAFVRRGWANHDGAPRSSLQKVDYRLVEGRLERRAWP
;
A
#
# COMPACT_ATOMS: atom_id res chain seq x y z
N MET A 1 -26.04 55.02 -42.24
CA MET A 1 -26.61 53.68 -41.99
C MET A 1 -25.55 52.65 -42.32
N THR A 2 -24.79 52.20 -41.33
CA THR A 2 -23.78 51.14 -41.50
C THR A 2 -24.51 49.80 -41.57
N GLY A 3 -24.54 49.20 -42.77
CA GLY A 3 -25.18 47.91 -42.99
C GLY A 3 -24.54 46.82 -42.15
N GLN A 4 -25.34 46.15 -41.31
CA GLN A 4 -24.93 44.93 -40.62
C GLN A 4 -24.71 43.84 -41.67
N ARG A 5 -23.45 43.40 -41.82
CA ARG A 5 -23.10 42.23 -42.63
C ARG A 5 -23.38 40.98 -41.78
N GLY A 6 -24.27 40.11 -42.26
CA GLY A 6 -24.52 38.81 -41.64
C GLY A 6 -23.37 37.83 -41.88
N PHE A 7 -23.29 36.78 -41.06
CA PHE A 7 -22.33 35.68 -41.21
C PHE A 7 -22.57 34.91 -42.51
N THR A 8 -21.50 34.56 -43.22
CA THR A 8 -21.55 33.66 -44.36
C THR A 8 -21.56 32.20 -43.93
N LEU A 9 -22.08 31.32 -44.79
CA LEU A 9 -22.01 29.87 -44.58
C LEU A 9 -20.56 29.41 -44.37
N ALA A 10 -19.61 29.97 -45.12
CA ALA A 10 -18.20 29.64 -45.02
C ALA A 10 -17.61 29.98 -43.63
N GLU A 11 -17.94 31.14 -43.07
CA GLU A 11 -17.49 31.52 -41.72
C GLU A 11 -18.06 30.60 -40.64
N LEU A 12 -19.34 30.21 -40.75
CA LEU A 12 -19.96 29.28 -39.81
C LEU A 12 -19.30 27.89 -39.89
N LEU A 13 -18.99 27.40 -41.09
CA LEU A 13 -18.29 26.13 -41.28
C LEU A 13 -16.87 26.16 -40.72
N VAL A 14 -16.13 27.25 -40.93
CA VAL A 14 -14.79 27.43 -40.34
C VAL A 14 -14.86 27.49 -38.82
N ALA A 15 -15.84 28.23 -38.26
CA ALA A 15 -16.04 28.31 -36.82
C ALA A 15 -16.36 26.93 -36.20
N LEU A 16 -17.24 26.16 -36.83
CA LEU A 16 -17.57 24.79 -36.41
C LEU A 16 -16.38 23.85 -36.53
N PHE A 17 -15.57 23.98 -37.58
CA PHE A 17 -14.36 23.18 -37.77
C PHE A 17 -13.33 23.44 -36.67
N VAL A 18 -13.04 24.71 -36.37
CA VAL A 18 -12.13 25.08 -35.27
C VAL A 18 -12.70 24.62 -33.93
N PHE A 19 -13.98 24.82 -33.68
CA PHE A 19 -14.65 24.38 -32.47
C PHE A 19 -14.57 22.86 -32.28
N ALA A 20 -14.78 22.09 -33.36
CA ALA A 20 -14.67 20.64 -33.34
C ALA A 20 -13.25 20.20 -32.97
N ILE A 21 -12.22 20.79 -33.57
CA ILE A 21 -10.82 20.48 -33.27
C ILE A 21 -10.50 20.77 -31.79
N ILE A 22 -10.87 21.96 -31.30
CA ILE A 22 -10.62 22.34 -29.90
C ILE A 22 -11.36 21.40 -28.94
N SER A 23 -12.61 21.05 -29.26
CA SER A 23 -13.40 20.12 -28.44
C SER A 23 -12.76 18.74 -28.35
N VAL A 24 -12.33 18.19 -29.49
CA VAL A 24 -11.62 16.90 -29.55
C VAL A 24 -10.30 16.98 -28.78
N ALA A 25 -9.52 18.05 -28.96
CA ALA A 25 -8.27 18.25 -28.23
C ALA A 25 -8.48 18.32 -26.71
N GLY A 26 -9.52 19.03 -26.26
CA GLY A 26 -9.86 19.14 -24.83
C GLY A 26 -10.26 17.79 -24.22
N VAL A 27 -11.08 17.02 -24.92
CA VAL A 27 -11.47 15.67 -24.47
C VAL A 27 -10.26 14.73 -24.45
N ALA A 28 -9.40 14.78 -25.46
CA ALA A 28 -8.19 13.97 -25.52
C ALA A 28 -7.22 14.30 -24.37
N LEU A 29 -7.04 15.58 -24.05
CA LEU A 29 -6.21 16.02 -22.93
C LEU A 29 -6.76 15.55 -21.58
N LEU A 30 -8.08 15.61 -21.38
CA LEU A 30 -8.73 15.10 -20.17
C LEU A 30 -8.52 13.59 -20.03
N ALA A 31 -8.75 12.82 -21.10
CA ALA A 31 -8.54 11.37 -21.11
C ALA A 31 -7.09 11.02 -20.75
N PHE A 32 -6.12 11.69 -21.39
CA PHE A 32 -4.70 11.52 -21.07
C PHE A 32 -4.39 11.84 -19.61
N SER A 33 -4.98 12.90 -19.06
CA SER A 33 -4.76 13.31 -17.67
C SER A 33 -5.30 12.27 -16.68
N VAL A 34 -6.48 11.71 -16.95
CA VAL A 34 -7.06 10.63 -16.13
C VAL A 34 -6.19 9.38 -16.18
N ASP A 35 -5.74 8.97 -17.37
CA ASP A 35 -4.88 7.80 -17.54
C ASP A 35 -3.53 7.99 -16.84
N ALA A 36 -2.93 9.17 -16.97
CA ALA A 36 -1.69 9.52 -16.29
C ALA A 36 -1.87 9.50 -14.76
N GLN A 37 -2.98 10.03 -14.24
CA GLN A 37 -3.31 9.99 -12.83
C GLN A 37 -3.48 8.55 -12.32
N ALA A 38 -4.20 7.71 -13.06
CA ALA A 38 -4.38 6.29 -12.72
C ALA A 38 -3.06 5.52 -12.75
N GLY A 39 -2.16 5.84 -13.69
CA GLY A 39 -0.79 5.31 -13.71
C GLY A 39 0.00 5.71 -12.46
N SER A 40 -0.02 6.99 -12.10
CA SER A 40 0.67 7.50 -10.91
C SER A 40 0.12 6.89 -9.61
N GLN A 41 -1.20 6.75 -9.48
CA GLN A 41 -1.81 6.14 -8.29
C GLN A 41 -1.37 4.69 -8.09
N ARG A 42 -1.27 3.90 -9.17
CA ARG A 42 -0.78 2.51 -9.09
C ARG A 42 0.67 2.44 -8.61
N ALA A 43 1.54 3.33 -9.10
CA ALA A 43 2.94 3.40 -8.68
C ALA A 43 3.08 3.80 -7.20
N LEU A 44 2.25 4.75 -6.74
CA LEU A 44 2.20 5.16 -5.34
C LEU A 44 1.69 4.04 -4.42
N ALA A 45 0.64 3.32 -4.83
CA ALA A 45 0.08 2.22 -4.05
C ALA A 45 1.12 1.12 -3.77
N ALA A 46 1.89 0.71 -4.78
CA ALA A 46 2.96 -0.27 -4.61
C ALA A 46 4.07 0.21 -3.65
N SER A 47 4.41 1.50 -3.70
CA SER A 47 5.39 2.10 -2.78
C SER A 47 4.86 2.15 -1.33
N ASP A 48 3.57 2.41 -1.17
CA ASP A 48 2.94 2.46 0.15
C ASP A 48 2.84 1.07 0.80
N ASP A 49 2.62 0.01 0.03
CA ASP A 49 2.67 -1.38 0.53
C ASP A 49 4.04 -1.71 1.13
N LEU A 50 5.12 -1.40 0.41
CA LEU A 50 6.49 -1.62 0.89
C LEU A 50 6.79 -0.79 2.14
N ARG A 51 6.33 0.46 2.19
CA ARG A 51 6.50 1.33 3.37
C ARG A 51 5.76 0.77 4.59
N ARG A 52 4.52 0.32 4.43
CA ARG A 52 3.73 -0.32 5.50
C ARG A 52 4.42 -1.58 6.01
N MET A 53 4.87 -2.45 5.11
CA MET A 53 5.60 -3.66 5.45
C MET A 53 6.87 -3.32 6.26
N ASN A 54 7.68 -2.39 5.76
CA ASN A 54 8.93 -2.01 6.42
C ASN A 54 8.69 -1.36 7.78
N ALA A 55 7.66 -0.51 7.91
CA ALA A 55 7.28 0.08 9.19
C ALA A 55 6.86 -0.97 10.22
N ALA A 56 6.05 -1.96 9.82
CA ALA A 56 5.62 -3.04 10.69
C ALA A 56 6.81 -3.91 11.15
N LEU A 57 7.68 -4.31 10.21
CA LEU A 57 8.90 -5.07 10.51
C LEU A 57 9.85 -4.29 11.44
N THR A 58 10.10 -3.02 11.12
CA THR A 58 10.99 -2.16 11.92
C THR A 58 10.45 -1.98 13.34
N ASN A 59 9.13 -1.73 13.49
CA ASN A 59 8.49 -1.60 14.79
C ASN A 59 8.67 -2.87 15.63
N ASP A 60 8.38 -4.04 15.06
CA ASP A 60 8.52 -5.30 15.78
C ASP A 60 9.97 -5.60 16.16
N LEU A 61 10.90 -5.48 15.20
CA LEU A 61 12.33 -5.75 15.42
C LEU A 61 12.94 -4.78 16.44
N SER A 62 12.56 -3.50 16.40
CA SER A 62 13.06 -2.50 17.37
C SER A 62 12.66 -2.80 18.81
N GLN A 63 11.64 -3.63 19.01
CA GLN A 63 11.10 -4.00 20.31
C GLN A 63 11.36 -5.47 20.67
N ALA A 64 12.16 -6.18 19.87
CA ALA A 64 12.52 -7.56 20.12
C ALA A 64 13.22 -7.72 21.48
N VAL A 65 12.95 -8.82 22.17
CA VAL A 65 13.53 -9.14 23.47
C VAL A 65 14.02 -10.57 23.54
N ALA A 66 15.07 -10.79 24.32
CA ALA A 66 15.63 -12.11 24.60
C ALA A 66 14.75 -12.93 25.58
N ARG A 67 13.50 -13.22 25.19
CA ARG A 67 12.58 -14.06 25.96
C ARG A 67 12.27 -15.36 25.22
N VAL A 68 12.61 -16.49 25.83
CA VAL A 68 12.19 -17.83 25.38
C VAL A 68 10.67 -17.92 25.45
N SER A 69 10.06 -18.45 24.38
CA SER A 69 8.62 -18.69 24.30
C SER A 69 8.34 -20.19 24.18
N ARG A 70 7.06 -20.56 24.12
CA ARG A 70 6.63 -21.94 23.86
C ARG A 70 5.70 -21.99 22.65
N ASP A 71 5.76 -23.09 21.94
CA ASP A 71 4.78 -23.42 20.90
C ASP A 71 3.55 -24.13 21.50
N GLU A 72 2.62 -24.53 20.62
CA GLU A 72 1.37 -25.19 21.01
C GLU A 72 1.60 -26.56 21.66
N ALA A 73 2.70 -27.23 21.34
CA ALA A 73 3.10 -28.49 21.99
C ALA A 73 3.82 -28.27 23.33
N GLY A 74 4.01 -27.00 23.73
CA GLY A 74 4.72 -26.62 24.94
C GLY A 74 6.25 -26.70 24.83
N ALA A 75 6.81 -26.97 23.64
CA ALA A 75 8.24 -27.02 23.45
C ALA A 75 8.84 -25.61 23.52
N ALA A 76 10.04 -25.50 24.09
CA ALA A 76 10.74 -24.23 24.22
C ALA A 76 11.27 -23.78 22.85
N GLN A 77 10.95 -22.54 22.49
CA GLN A 77 11.37 -21.89 21.26
C GLN A 77 12.40 -20.81 21.59
N ALA A 78 13.43 -20.69 20.75
CA ALA A 78 14.47 -19.68 20.95
C ALA A 78 13.85 -18.29 21.02
N ALA A 79 14.51 -17.37 21.73
CA ALA A 79 14.00 -16.01 21.89
C ALA A 79 13.89 -15.25 20.55
N PHE A 80 14.74 -15.62 19.61
CA PHE A 80 14.76 -15.13 18.24
C PHE A 80 15.24 -16.28 17.34
N GLN A 81 14.49 -16.58 16.28
CA GLN A 81 14.82 -17.66 15.35
C GLN A 81 14.49 -17.24 13.92
N GLY A 82 15.36 -17.62 12.98
CA GLY A 82 15.08 -17.57 11.55
C GLY A 82 14.75 -18.95 11.03
N GLY A 83 13.94 -19.03 9.97
CA GLY A 83 13.73 -20.25 9.20
C GLY A 83 14.32 -20.13 7.79
N SER A 84 13.95 -21.04 6.89
CA SER A 84 14.50 -21.02 5.53
C SER A 84 13.99 -19.84 4.70
N GLY A 85 12.85 -19.26 5.09
CA GLY A 85 12.16 -18.23 4.32
C GLY A 85 11.57 -18.74 3.00
N ALA A 86 11.54 -20.07 2.78
CA ALA A 86 10.81 -20.67 1.68
C ALA A 86 9.31 -20.38 1.78
N ASP A 87 8.58 -20.55 0.68
CA ASP A 87 7.15 -20.27 0.65
C ASP A 87 6.40 -21.12 1.69
N SER A 88 5.52 -20.45 2.44
CA SER A 88 4.82 -20.92 3.64
C SER A 88 5.70 -21.36 4.83
N ASP A 89 7.03 -21.33 4.72
CA ASP A 89 7.93 -21.61 5.83
C ASP A 89 8.14 -20.37 6.72
N LEU A 90 8.64 -20.62 7.92
CA LEU A 90 9.07 -19.58 8.83
C LEU A 90 10.17 -18.74 8.18
N LEU A 91 9.97 -17.43 8.16
CA LEU A 91 11.03 -16.48 7.86
C LEU A 91 11.73 -16.08 9.16
N LEU A 92 10.93 -15.63 10.14
CA LEU A 92 11.43 -15.06 11.39
C LEU A 92 10.39 -15.24 12.50
N ALA A 93 10.81 -15.63 13.70
CA ALA A 93 9.97 -15.60 14.90
C ALA A 93 10.75 -15.07 16.10
N PHE A 94 10.08 -14.27 16.92
CA PHE A 94 10.66 -13.68 18.14
C PHE A 94 9.58 -13.18 19.08
N VAL A 95 10.00 -12.79 20.29
CA VAL A 95 9.14 -12.10 21.24
C VAL A 95 9.46 -10.61 21.23
N ARG A 96 8.44 -9.75 21.19
CA ARG A 96 8.58 -8.29 21.27
C ARG A 96 7.83 -7.68 22.45
N ARG A 97 8.27 -6.50 22.88
CA ARG A 97 7.54 -5.59 23.79
C ARG A 97 6.51 -4.75 23.02
N GLY A 98 5.87 -3.82 23.74
CA GLY A 98 5.06 -2.74 23.19
C GLY A 98 3.68 -3.17 22.70
N TRP A 99 3.21 -4.35 23.11
CA TRP A 99 1.79 -4.64 23.06
C TRP A 99 1.12 -3.88 24.20
N ALA A 100 0.55 -2.72 23.88
CA ALA A 100 -0.03 -1.83 24.85
C ALA A 100 -1.19 -2.48 25.62
N ASN A 101 -1.26 -2.22 26.92
CA ASN A 101 -2.27 -2.74 27.83
C ASN A 101 -3.01 -1.56 28.50
N HIS A 102 -3.70 -0.78 27.68
CA HIS A 102 -4.43 0.43 28.13
C HIS A 102 -5.59 0.10 29.07
N ASP A 103 -6.11 -1.13 28.96
CA ASP A 103 -7.20 -1.70 29.73
C ASP A 103 -6.77 -2.28 31.10
N GLY A 104 -5.46 -2.37 31.35
CA GLY A 104 -4.93 -2.88 32.63
C GLY A 104 -5.24 -4.34 32.90
N ALA A 105 -5.57 -5.12 31.87
CA ALA A 105 -5.88 -6.54 31.99
C ALA A 105 -4.68 -7.33 32.56
N PRO A 106 -4.89 -8.44 33.29
CA PRO A 106 -3.81 -9.27 33.85
C PRO A 106 -3.14 -10.13 32.77
N ARG A 107 -2.59 -9.49 31.74
CA ARG A 107 -1.90 -10.10 30.61
C ARG A 107 -0.52 -9.49 30.41
N SER A 108 0.35 -10.21 29.72
CA SER A 108 1.68 -9.68 29.36
C SER A 108 1.54 -8.52 28.36
N SER A 109 2.47 -7.56 28.41
CA SER A 109 2.70 -6.58 27.33
C SER A 109 3.70 -7.09 26.28
N LEU A 110 4.08 -8.35 26.41
CA LEU A 110 4.93 -9.06 25.47
C LEU A 110 4.06 -9.82 24.48
N GLN A 111 4.52 -9.92 23.24
CA GLN A 111 3.82 -10.61 22.17
C GLN A 111 4.80 -11.53 21.45
N LYS A 112 4.42 -12.78 21.20
CA LYS A 112 5.15 -13.63 20.25
C LYS A 112 4.70 -13.24 18.86
N VAL A 113 5.64 -13.05 17.95
CA VAL A 113 5.36 -12.75 16.54
C VAL A 113 6.12 -13.70 15.65
N ASP A 114 5.50 -14.10 14.55
CA ASP A 114 6.20 -14.74 13.45
C ASP A 114 5.84 -14.12 12.10
N TYR A 115 6.77 -14.27 11.18
CA TYR A 115 6.68 -13.82 9.82
C TYR A 115 6.86 -15.01 8.88
N ARG A 116 5.99 -15.11 7.88
CA ARG A 116 6.06 -16.12 6.81
C ARG A 116 5.86 -15.45 5.46
N LEU A 117 6.51 -15.97 4.43
CA LEU A 117 6.20 -15.61 3.06
C LEU A 117 5.17 -16.60 2.55
N VAL A 118 3.99 -16.16 2.14
CA VAL A 118 2.92 -17.02 1.62
C VAL A 118 2.47 -16.46 0.28
N GLU A 119 2.74 -17.17 -0.81
CA GLU A 119 2.38 -16.76 -2.18
C GLU A 119 2.91 -15.35 -2.51
N GLY A 120 4.12 -15.03 -2.06
CA GLY A 120 4.74 -13.71 -2.24
C GLY A 120 4.21 -12.61 -1.32
N ARG A 121 3.32 -12.93 -0.37
CA ARG A 121 2.85 -11.98 0.66
C ARG A 121 3.54 -12.25 2.00
N LEU A 122 4.02 -11.19 2.64
CA LEU A 122 4.57 -11.31 3.98
C LEU A 122 3.42 -11.33 5.01
N GLU A 123 3.15 -12.49 5.59
CA GLU A 123 2.19 -12.64 6.68
C GLU A 123 2.86 -12.44 8.02
N ARG A 124 2.26 -11.61 8.86
CA ARG A 124 2.63 -11.44 10.27
C ARG A 124 1.57 -12.10 11.16
N ARG A 125 1.94 -13.10 11.95
CA ARG A 125 1.06 -13.70 12.95
C ARG A 125 1.55 -13.35 14.35
N ALA A 126 0.62 -13.17 15.28
CA ALA A 126 0.96 -12.69 16.61
C ALA A 126 0.07 -13.31 17.69
N TRP A 127 0.68 -13.63 18.83
CA TRP A 127 0.05 -14.25 19.98
C TRP A 127 0.35 -13.46 21.26
N PRO A 128 -0.63 -13.31 22.15
CA PRO A 128 -0.49 -12.60 23.43
C PRO A 128 0.40 -13.32 24.45
#